data_AF-A0A518D5B2-F1
#
_entry.id   AF-A0A518D5B2-F1
#
_cell.length_a   1.000
_cell.length_b   1.000
_cell.length_c   1.000
_cell.angle_alpha   90.00
_cell.angle_beta   90.00
_cell.angle_gamma   90.00
#
_symmetry.space_group_name_H-M   'P 1'
#
loop_
_entity.id
_entity.type
_entity.pdbx_description
1 polymer ?
#
loop_
_entity_poly.entity_id
_entity_poly.type
_entity_poly.pdbx_seq_one_letter_code
_entity_poly.pdbx_strand_id
1 'polypeptide(L)'
;MSDFWPSGLDLGDTHCPMDILREAQSDWETNSNGMLALLLQRAKSKTENDMVIVHVKHVRSNRTGSLFSVVHRPNAPYPVTIFPKDAELPKFLRKSYYEPPVDVFGGISSSVLGVTKGKNVENEWVADTPAEFRQNLRDVFNLGVVKSVVLNLFASESVSPGDAVGEGEEGVDPS
;
A
#
# COMPACT_ATOMS: atom_id res chain seq x y z
N MET A 1 20.67 4.60 13.56
CA MET A 1 19.21 4.74 13.43
C MET A 1 18.53 3.64 14.24
N SER A 2 18.87 3.51 15.52
CA SER A 2 18.66 2.26 16.27
C SER A 2 17.98 2.43 17.63
N ASP A 3 17.69 3.66 18.05
CA ASP A 3 17.26 3.95 19.43
C ASP A 3 15.75 4.24 19.54
N PHE A 4 14.97 3.86 18.53
CA PHE A 4 13.54 4.16 18.46
C PHE A 4 12.65 2.97 18.84
N TRP A 5 13.25 1.83 19.17
CA TRP A 5 12.55 0.62 19.59
C TRP A 5 12.95 0.30 21.04
N PRO A 6 12.02 0.01 21.95
CA PRO A 6 12.38 -0.47 23.28
C PRO A 6 13.24 -1.73 23.13
N SER A 7 14.22 -1.90 24.02
CA SER A 7 15.30 -2.90 23.99
C SER A 7 14.84 -4.36 24.19
N GLY A 8 13.65 -4.70 23.70
CA GLY A 8 12.91 -5.91 24.08
C GLY A 8 12.10 -5.63 25.34
N LEU A 9 10.81 -5.95 25.30
CA LEU A 9 9.96 -5.97 26.49
C LEU A 9 10.34 -7.22 27.29
N ASP A 10 10.86 -7.07 28.51
CA ASP A 10 11.12 -8.18 29.43
C ASP A 10 9.83 -8.52 30.17
N LEU A 11 8.97 -9.30 29.52
CA LEU A 11 7.63 -9.60 30.01
C LEU A 11 7.66 -10.92 30.79
N GLY A 12 7.44 -10.85 32.10
CA GLY A 12 7.28 -12.05 32.93
C GLY A 12 6.14 -12.97 32.46
N ASP A 13 6.21 -14.25 32.83
CA ASP A 13 5.43 -15.38 32.26
C ASP A 13 3.88 -15.34 32.44
N THR A 14 3.29 -14.25 32.95
CA THR A 14 1.86 -14.23 33.35
C THR A 14 1.10 -12.92 33.15
N HIS A 15 1.59 -11.98 32.33
CA HIS A 15 0.86 -10.72 32.14
C HIS A 15 -0.31 -10.86 31.16
N CYS A 16 -1.49 -10.33 31.50
CA CYS A 16 -2.59 -10.29 30.56
C CYS A 16 -2.21 -9.41 29.35
N PRO A 17 -2.74 -9.66 28.13
CA PRO A 17 -2.35 -8.91 26.93
C PRO A 17 -2.49 -7.39 27.08
N MET A 18 -3.45 -6.92 27.87
CA MET A 18 -3.62 -5.48 28.11
C MET A 18 -2.54 -4.88 29.01
N ASP A 19 -2.02 -5.63 29.98
CA ASP A 19 -0.95 -5.14 30.85
C ASP A 19 0.36 -5.03 30.06
N ILE A 20 0.65 -6.04 29.22
CA ILE A 20 1.76 -6.01 28.26
C ILE A 20 1.67 -4.78 27.34
N LEU A 21 0.48 -4.50 26.79
CA LEU A 21 0.29 -3.34 25.92
C LEU A 21 0.41 -2.01 26.65
N ARG A 22 0.06 -1.94 27.94
CA ARG A 22 0.21 -0.74 28.78
C ARG A 22 1.66 -0.49 29.16
N GLU A 23 2.39 -1.55 29.48
CA GLU A 23 3.83 -1.47 29.73
C GLU A 23 4.55 -1.00 28.46
N ALA A 24 4.25 -1.61 27.32
CA ALA A 24 4.74 -1.17 26.03
C ALA A 24 4.37 0.29 25.70
N GLN A 25 3.17 0.75 26.10
CA GLN A 25 2.78 2.15 25.96
C GLN A 25 3.69 3.08 26.79
N SER A 26 3.92 2.76 28.07
CA SER A 26 4.77 3.54 28.97
C SER A 26 6.21 3.61 28.47
N ASP A 27 6.75 2.48 28.04
CA ASP A 27 8.10 2.39 27.49
C ASP A 27 8.24 3.22 26.21
N TRP A 28 7.23 3.16 25.34
CA TRP A 28 7.23 3.92 24.09
C TRP A 28 7.19 5.44 24.32
N GLU A 29 6.36 5.90 25.26
CA GLU A 29 6.28 7.32 25.61
C GLU A 29 7.60 7.82 26.22
N THR A 30 8.20 7.02 27.10
CA THR A 30 9.49 7.32 27.74
C THR A 30 10.62 7.38 26.72
N ASN A 31 10.75 6.35 25.88
CA ASN A 31 11.84 6.25 24.89
C ASN A 31 11.70 7.26 23.75
N SER A 32 10.47 7.66 23.41
CA SER A 32 10.22 8.71 22.42
C SER A 32 10.31 10.14 22.99
N ASN A 33 10.68 10.29 24.27
CA ASN A 33 10.75 11.57 24.97
C ASN A 33 9.44 12.39 24.83
N GLY A 34 8.30 11.71 24.89
CA GLY A 34 6.97 12.31 24.72
C GLY A 34 6.62 12.79 23.31
N MET A 35 7.43 12.50 22.29
CA MET A 35 7.10 12.88 20.90
C MET A 35 6.00 11.99 20.30
N LEU A 36 5.95 10.73 20.72
CA LEU A 36 4.94 9.77 20.30
C LEU A 36 4.18 9.23 21.51
N ALA A 37 2.88 9.01 21.32
CA ALA A 37 2.02 8.32 22.27
C ALA A 37 1.42 7.08 21.59
N LEU A 38 1.39 5.95 22.30
CA LEU A 38 0.61 4.79 21.86
C LEU A 38 -0.82 4.92 22.40
N LEU A 39 -1.81 4.73 21.54
CA LEU A 39 -3.23 4.77 21.91
C LEU A 39 -3.82 3.38 21.76
N LEU A 40 -4.35 2.85 22.86
CA LEU A 40 -5.00 1.54 22.91
C LEU A 40 -6.51 1.72 22.81
N GLN A 41 -7.09 1.40 21.66
CA GLN A 41 -8.53 1.50 21.43
C GLN A 41 -9.18 0.12 21.55
N ARG A 42 -10.09 -0.04 22.52
CA ARG A 42 -10.90 -1.27 22.64
C ARG A 42 -12.00 -1.29 21.59
N ALA A 43 -12.23 -2.46 21.01
CA ALA A 43 -13.22 -2.76 19.99
C ALA A 43 -13.68 -4.21 20.13
N LYS A 44 -14.70 -4.60 19.35
CA LYS A 44 -15.12 -5.99 19.19
C LYS A 44 -14.73 -6.49 17.80
N SER A 45 -14.19 -7.70 17.73
CA SER A 45 -13.92 -8.33 16.44
C SER A 45 -15.22 -8.76 15.77
N LYS A 46 -15.15 -9.15 14.48
CA LYS A 46 -16.28 -9.74 13.75
C LYS A 46 -16.81 -11.05 14.37
N THR A 47 -16.04 -11.68 15.24
CA THR A 47 -16.34 -12.95 15.91
C THR A 47 -16.67 -12.76 17.40
N GLU A 48 -17.07 -11.54 17.80
CA GLU A 48 -17.41 -11.14 19.19
C GLU A 48 -16.27 -11.21 20.21
N ASN A 49 -15.07 -11.52 19.75
CA ASN A 49 -13.87 -11.50 20.59
C ASN A 49 -13.47 -10.07 20.97
N ASP A 50 -12.75 -9.93 22.08
CA ASP A 50 -12.20 -8.66 22.50
C ASP A 50 -11.06 -8.28 21.55
N MET A 51 -11.09 -7.04 21.06
CA MET A 51 -10.09 -6.51 20.13
C MET A 51 -9.52 -5.22 20.68
N VAL A 52 -8.21 -5.06 20.56
CA VAL A 52 -7.49 -3.85 20.90
C VAL A 52 -6.77 -3.37 19.66
N ILE A 53 -7.17 -2.23 19.14
CA ILE A 53 -6.52 -1.57 18.02
C ILE A 53 -5.44 -0.66 18.61
N VAL A 54 -4.19 -0.90 18.23
CA VAL A 54 -3.05 -0.11 18.66
C VAL A 54 -2.79 0.96 17.61
N HIS A 55 -2.86 2.23 18.04
CA HIS A 55 -2.49 3.37 17.21
C HIS A 55 -1.24 4.05 17.76
N VAL A 56 -0.49 4.70 16.89
CA VAL A 56 0.54 5.68 17.26
C VAL A 56 0.00 7.08 16.98
N LYS A 57 0.24 7.99 17.91
CA LYS A 57 -0.08 9.42 17.78
C LYS A 57 1.22 10.21 17.88
N HIS A 58 1.49 11.04 16.89
CA HIS A 58 2.53 12.05 17.01
C HIS A 58 1.98 13.28 17.74
N VAL A 59 2.53 13.58 18.91
CA VAL A 59 1.96 14.56 19.85
C VAL A 59 1.91 15.96 19.23
N ARG A 60 3.00 16.40 18.59
CA ARG A 60 3.12 17.77 18.06
C ARG A 60 2.20 18.05 16.87
N SER A 61 2.05 17.09 15.94
CA SER A 61 1.19 17.28 14.77
C SER A 61 -0.23 16.76 14.96
N ASN A 62 -0.52 16.13 16.11
CA ASN A 62 -1.78 15.47 16.41
C ASN A 62 -2.21 14.43 15.35
N ARG A 63 -1.25 13.92 14.56
CA ARG A 63 -1.52 12.89 13.54
C ARG A 63 -1.51 11.52 14.20
N THR A 64 -2.47 10.69 13.82
CA THR A 64 -2.64 9.34 14.35
C THR A 64 -2.58 8.32 13.22
N GLY A 65 -1.93 7.19 13.46
CA GLY A 65 -1.89 6.05 12.54
C GLY A 65 -2.12 4.75 13.29
N SER A 66 -3.00 3.89 12.77
CA SER A 66 -3.16 2.52 13.28
C SER A 66 -1.96 1.66 12.88
N LEU A 67 -1.42 0.88 13.82
CA LEU A 67 -0.27 -0.02 13.62
C LEU A 67 -0.73 -1.47 13.38
N PHE A 68 -1.43 -2.03 14.36
CA PHE A 68 -1.92 -3.40 14.36
C PHE A 68 -3.12 -3.52 15.30
N SER A 69 -3.85 -4.63 15.20
CA SER A 69 -4.86 -5.00 16.18
C SER A 69 -4.50 -6.31 16.88
N VAL A 70 -4.94 -6.43 18.12
CA VAL A 70 -4.74 -7.60 18.98
C VAL A 70 -6.12 -8.16 19.30
N VAL A 71 -6.36 -9.43 19.01
CA VAL A 71 -7.63 -10.11 19.29
C VAL A 71 -7.40 -11.19 20.34
N HIS A 72 -8.20 -11.17 21.40
CA HIS A 72 -8.17 -12.17 22.47
C HIS A 72 -9.59 -12.59 22.87
N ARG A 73 -9.71 -13.74 23.54
CA ARG A 73 -11.02 -14.21 24.00
C ARG A 73 -11.54 -13.33 25.15
N PRO A 74 -12.87 -13.12 25.22
CA PRO A 74 -13.49 -12.52 26.39
C PRO A 74 -13.23 -13.38 27.63
N ASN A 75 -12.84 -12.75 28.73
CA ASN A 75 -12.58 -13.40 30.03
C ASN A 75 -11.46 -14.46 30.04
N ALA A 76 -10.62 -14.54 28.99
CA ALA A 76 -9.43 -15.37 28.99
C ALA A 76 -8.23 -14.58 28.44
N PRO A 77 -7.09 -14.55 29.16
CA PRO A 77 -5.93 -13.77 28.73
C PRO A 77 -5.26 -14.35 27.48
N TYR A 78 -5.39 -15.66 27.24
CA TYR A 78 -4.77 -16.37 26.12
C TYR A 78 -5.74 -17.41 25.54
N PRO A 79 -5.56 -17.81 24.27
CA PRO A 79 -4.59 -17.32 23.28
C PRO A 79 -4.93 -15.92 22.75
N VAL A 80 -3.92 -15.23 22.22
CA VAL A 80 -4.02 -13.89 21.62
C VAL A 80 -3.43 -13.89 20.21
N THR A 81 -4.04 -13.17 19.27
CA THR A 81 -3.58 -13.05 17.88
C THR A 81 -3.33 -11.59 17.53
N ILE A 82 -2.23 -11.30 16.85
CA ILE A 82 -1.90 -9.95 16.35
C ILE A 82 -2.14 -9.89 14.84
N PHE A 83 -2.85 -8.87 14.38
CA PHE A 83 -3.13 -8.59 12.98
C PHE A 83 -2.48 -7.28 12.57
N PRO A 84 -1.37 -7.31 11.82
CA PRO A 84 -0.77 -6.11 11.22
C PRO A 84 -1.74 -5.47 10.23
N LYS A 85 -1.75 -4.13 10.17
CA LYS A 85 -2.68 -3.38 9.32
C LYS A 85 -2.55 -3.69 7.82
N ASP A 86 -1.37 -4.05 7.35
CA ASP A 86 -1.08 -4.24 5.92
C ASP A 86 -1.19 -5.70 5.45
N ALA A 87 -1.57 -6.64 6.33
CA ALA A 87 -1.65 -8.06 5.99
C ALA A 87 -2.73 -8.37 4.94
N GLU A 88 -3.77 -7.54 4.83
CA GLU A 88 -4.93 -7.73 3.94
C GLU A 88 -4.90 -6.84 2.68
N LEU A 89 -3.77 -6.20 2.34
CA LEU A 89 -3.71 -5.38 1.12
C LEU A 89 -4.10 -6.20 -0.12
N PRO A 90 -4.96 -5.67 -1.02
CA PRO A 90 -5.19 -6.28 -2.32
C PRO A 90 -3.87 -6.51 -3.07
N LYS A 91 -3.79 -7.55 -3.90
CA LYS A 91 -2.54 -7.95 -4.58
C LYS A 91 -1.86 -6.80 -5.34
N PHE A 92 -2.64 -5.91 -5.98
CA PHE A 92 -2.12 -4.78 -6.74
C PHE A 92 -1.50 -3.66 -5.89
N LEU A 93 -1.71 -3.67 -4.56
CA LEU A 93 -1.07 -2.76 -3.61
C LEU A 93 0.06 -3.44 -2.82
N ARG A 94 0.34 -4.72 -3.09
CA ARG A 94 1.49 -5.41 -2.49
C ARG A 94 2.71 -5.19 -3.37
N LYS A 95 3.80 -4.72 -2.76
CA LYS A 95 5.10 -4.58 -3.43
C LYS A 95 5.65 -5.93 -3.92
N SER A 96 5.40 -7.00 -3.17
CA SER A 96 5.66 -8.37 -3.63
C SER A 96 4.60 -9.34 -3.14
N TYR A 97 4.25 -10.32 -3.96
CA TYR A 97 3.39 -11.43 -3.54
C TYR A 97 3.73 -12.73 -4.27
N TYR A 98 3.49 -13.87 -3.63
CA TYR A 98 3.59 -15.17 -4.27
C TYR A 98 2.29 -15.47 -5.02
N GLU A 99 2.40 -15.76 -6.31
CA GLU A 99 1.33 -16.28 -7.12
C GLU A 99 1.45 -17.81 -7.15
N PRO A 100 0.51 -18.54 -6.52
CA PRO A 100 0.53 -19.99 -6.56
C PRO A 100 0.32 -20.48 -7.99
N PRO A 101 0.81 -21.68 -8.33
CA PRO A 101 0.59 -22.24 -9.65
C PRO A 101 -0.90 -22.38 -9.92
N VAL A 102 -1.31 -21.98 -11.12
CA VAL A 102 -2.67 -22.18 -11.59
C VAL A 102 -2.80 -23.66 -11.94
N ASP A 103 -3.50 -24.41 -11.11
CA ASP A 103 -3.93 -25.78 -11.45
C ASP A 103 -5.02 -25.64 -12.53
N VAL A 104 -4.60 -25.71 -13.80
CA VAL A 104 -5.53 -25.59 -14.94
C VAL A 104 -6.40 -26.85 -15.08
N PHE A 105 -6.10 -27.94 -14.35
CA PHE A 105 -6.89 -29.18 -14.39
C PHE A 105 -7.06 -29.76 -13.00
N GLY A 106 -8.28 -29.65 -12.47
CA GLY A 106 -8.70 -30.49 -11.35
C GLY A 106 -8.54 -31.96 -11.70
N GLY A 107 -7.58 -32.65 -11.06
CA GLY A 107 -7.65 -34.09 -10.86
C GLY A 107 -6.79 -35.01 -11.71
N ILE A 108 -5.74 -34.55 -12.42
CA ILE A 108 -4.81 -35.50 -13.07
C ILE A 108 -3.38 -35.28 -12.57
N SER A 109 -2.87 -36.32 -11.91
CA SER A 109 -1.53 -36.44 -11.31
C SER A 109 -0.45 -35.67 -12.08
N SER A 110 0.08 -34.60 -11.46
CA SER A 110 1.07 -33.67 -12.00
C SER A 110 2.50 -34.23 -12.11
N SER A 111 2.66 -35.55 -12.19
CA SER A 111 3.97 -36.20 -12.21
C SER A 111 4.58 -36.37 -13.61
N VAL A 112 3.95 -35.88 -14.69
CA VAL A 112 4.43 -36.13 -16.08
C VAL A 112 4.62 -34.86 -16.94
N LEU A 113 4.10 -33.69 -16.55
CA LEU A 113 4.35 -32.44 -17.28
C LEU A 113 4.77 -31.36 -16.29
N GLY A 114 5.98 -30.83 -16.50
CA GLY A 114 6.77 -30.01 -15.58
C GLY A 114 5.94 -29.18 -14.59
N VAL A 115 6.16 -29.45 -13.31
CA VAL A 115 5.64 -28.69 -12.17
C VAL A 115 5.79 -27.20 -12.46
N THR A 116 4.68 -26.52 -12.75
CA THR A 116 4.63 -25.06 -12.73
C THR A 116 4.90 -24.67 -11.28
N LYS A 117 6.11 -24.21 -10.99
CA LYS A 117 6.41 -23.63 -9.68
C LYS A 117 5.72 -22.27 -9.63
N GLY A 118 5.01 -21.97 -8.55
CA GLY A 118 4.48 -20.63 -8.36
C GLY A 118 5.62 -19.60 -8.38
N LYS A 119 5.27 -18.35 -8.69
CA LYS A 119 6.26 -17.28 -8.88
C LYS A 119 6.06 -16.18 -7.85
N ASN A 120 7.18 -15.59 -7.41
CA ASN A 120 7.13 -14.32 -6.72
C ASN A 120 6.94 -13.22 -7.77
N VAL A 121 5.92 -12.40 -7.58
CA VAL A 121 5.62 -11.21 -8.39
C VAL A 121 6.05 -10.00 -7.59
N GLU A 122 6.83 -9.11 -8.21
CA GLU A 122 7.21 -7.82 -7.67
C GLU A 122 6.49 -6.72 -8.46
N ASN A 123 5.84 -5.78 -7.76
CA ASN A 123 5.10 -4.68 -8.36
C ASN A 123 5.92 -3.40 -8.28
N GLU A 124 6.59 -3.06 -9.38
CA GLU A 124 7.46 -1.89 -9.52
C GLU A 124 6.73 -0.56 -9.28
N TRP A 125 5.40 -0.53 -9.43
CA TRP A 125 4.61 0.71 -9.30
C TRP A 125 4.10 0.96 -7.88
N VAL A 126 4.31 0.02 -6.94
CA VAL A 126 3.96 0.21 -5.53
C VAL A 126 5.11 0.90 -4.81
N ALA A 127 4.80 2.02 -4.16
CA ALA A 127 5.75 2.79 -3.37
C ALA A 127 5.40 2.70 -1.88
N ASP A 128 6.38 2.34 -1.05
CA ASP A 128 6.25 2.31 0.41
C ASP A 128 6.66 3.64 1.05
N THR A 129 7.40 4.48 0.31
CA THR A 129 7.89 5.77 0.79
C THR A 129 7.56 6.92 -0.17
N PRO A 130 7.51 8.17 0.32
CA PRO A 130 7.34 9.34 -0.55
C PRO A 130 8.45 9.51 -1.59
N ALA A 131 9.67 9.05 -1.28
CA ALA A 131 10.80 9.10 -2.22
C ALA A 131 10.60 8.10 -3.36
N GLU A 132 10.20 6.87 -3.05
CA GLU A 132 9.82 5.86 -4.04
C GLU A 132 8.67 6.35 -4.92
N PHE A 133 7.63 6.97 -4.35
CA PHE A 133 6.52 7.51 -5.13
C PHE A 133 6.96 8.60 -6.11
N ARG A 134 7.84 9.52 -5.68
CA ARG A 134 8.40 10.55 -6.57
C ARG A 134 9.23 9.95 -7.70
N GLN A 135 9.95 8.86 -7.41
CA GLN A 135 10.72 8.16 -8.42
C GLN A 135 9.80 7.44 -9.41
N ASN A 136 8.83 6.66 -8.92
CA ASN A 136 7.81 6.01 -9.73
C ASN A 136 7.09 7.02 -10.63
N LEU A 137 6.72 8.20 -10.12
CA LEU A 137 6.12 9.27 -10.93
C LEU A 137 7.05 9.72 -12.07
N ARG A 138 8.33 9.96 -11.78
CA ARG A 138 9.32 10.32 -12.82
C ARG A 138 9.42 9.23 -13.87
N ASP A 139 9.39 7.98 -13.45
CA ASP A 139 9.51 6.84 -14.34
C ASP A 139 8.25 6.68 -15.21
N VAL A 140 7.05 6.82 -14.64
CA VAL A 140 5.77 6.84 -15.38
C VAL A 140 5.76 7.93 -16.46
N PHE A 141 6.14 9.17 -16.12
CA PHE A 141 6.20 10.26 -17.09
C PHE A 141 7.23 10.02 -18.20
N ASN A 142 8.22 9.16 -17.94
CA ASN A 142 9.22 8.79 -18.93
C ASN A 142 8.83 7.61 -19.82
N LEU A 143 7.76 6.88 -19.48
CA LEU A 143 7.27 5.78 -20.29
C LEU A 143 6.86 6.24 -21.69
N GLY A 144 7.33 5.51 -22.70
CA GLY A 144 7.03 5.80 -24.11
C GLY A 144 5.53 5.85 -24.39
N VAL A 145 4.73 4.95 -23.79
CA VAL A 145 3.27 4.94 -23.95
C VAL A 145 2.61 6.21 -23.41
N VAL A 146 3.08 6.73 -22.27
CA VAL A 146 2.58 7.97 -21.68
C VAL A 146 2.96 9.15 -22.57
N LYS A 147 4.22 9.21 -23.00
CA LYS A 147 4.70 10.24 -23.95
C LYS A 147 3.92 10.21 -25.26
N SER A 148 3.66 9.04 -25.83
CA SER A 148 2.90 8.89 -27.07
C SER A 148 1.45 9.33 -26.93
N VAL A 149 0.79 9.02 -25.81
CA VAL A 149 -0.57 9.53 -25.54
C VAL A 149 -0.55 11.06 -25.44
N VAL A 150 0.42 11.63 -24.72
CA VAL A 150 0.58 13.09 -24.60
C VAL A 150 0.83 13.72 -25.98
N LEU A 151 1.73 13.16 -26.78
CA LEU A 151 2.02 13.64 -28.15
C LEU A 151 0.80 13.54 -29.07
N ASN A 152 0.02 12.45 -28.97
CA ASN A 152 -1.20 12.29 -29.76
C ASN A 152 -2.27 13.32 -29.40
N LEU A 153 -2.37 13.74 -28.14
CA LEU A 153 -3.26 14.84 -27.75
C LEU A 153 -2.86 16.14 -28.45
N PHE A 154 -1.57 16.47 -28.49
CA PHE A 154 -1.07 17.66 -29.20
C PHE A 154 -1.22 17.57 -30.74
N ALA A 155 -1.06 16.38 -31.31
CA ALA A 155 -1.20 16.18 -32.76
C ALA A 155 -2.64 16.38 -33.26
N SER A 156 -3.64 16.18 -32.39
CA SER A 156 -5.05 16.42 -32.73
C SER A 156 -5.45 17.90 -32.79
N GLU A 157 -4.59 18.81 -32.32
CA GLU A 157 -4.84 20.25 -32.29
C GLU A 157 -4.41 20.97 -33.58
N SER A 158 -3.64 20.30 -34.46
CA SER A 158 -3.04 20.92 -35.66
C SER A 158 -3.76 20.67 -36.99
N VAL A 159 -5.02 20.21 -36.99
CA VAL A 159 -5.85 20.17 -38.21
C VAL A 159 -6.99 21.17 -38.06
N SER A 160 -6.68 22.44 -38.33
CA SER A 160 -7.70 23.44 -38.67
C SER A 160 -8.08 23.24 -40.14
N PRO A 161 -9.34 22.93 -40.48
CA PRO A 161 -9.80 22.89 -41.87
C PRO A 161 -10.00 24.33 -42.33
N GLY A 162 -8.92 24.94 -42.82
CA GLY A 162 -8.88 26.33 -43.23
C GLY A 162 -7.99 26.57 -44.44
N ASP A 163 -8.00 25.67 -45.42
CA ASP A 163 -7.44 25.95 -46.76
C ASP A 163 -8.43 25.47 -47.83
N ALA A 164 -9.43 26.30 -48.06
CA ALA A 164 -10.13 26.41 -49.33
C ALA A 164 -10.29 27.90 -49.62
N VAL A 165 -9.17 28.57 -49.88
CA VAL A 165 -9.17 29.94 -50.43
C VAL A 165 -9.40 29.80 -51.94
N GLY A 166 -10.52 30.38 -52.39
CA GLY A 166 -10.83 30.52 -53.81
C GLY A 166 -9.95 31.57 -54.49
N GLU A 167 -9.69 31.35 -55.76
CA GLU A 167 -9.16 32.35 -56.69
C GLU A 167 -10.27 32.72 -57.69
N GLY A 168 -10.84 33.92 -57.53
CA GLY A 168 -11.33 34.79 -58.61
C GLY A 168 -10.53 36.09 -58.50
N GLU A 169 -10.25 36.89 -59.52
CA GLU A 169 -10.77 37.11 -60.86
C GLU A 169 -9.60 37.67 -61.71
N GLU A 170 -9.72 37.75 -63.05
CA GLU A 170 -9.62 39.02 -63.82
C GLU A 170 -9.62 38.74 -65.34
N GLY A 171 -10.50 39.43 -66.06
CA GLY A 171 -10.73 39.24 -67.49
C GLY A 171 -9.70 39.92 -68.40
N VAL A 172 -9.50 39.37 -69.59
CA VAL A 172 -8.90 40.06 -70.74
C VAL A 172 -9.68 39.67 -72.01
N ASP A 173 -10.36 40.66 -72.58
CA ASP A 173 -10.95 40.65 -73.93
C ASP A 173 -9.83 40.86 -74.98
N PRO A 174 -9.89 40.17 -76.13
CA PRO A 174 -9.47 40.86 -77.35
C PRO A 174 -10.39 40.60 -78.56
N SER A 175 -10.96 41.70 -79.06
CA SER A 175 -11.14 42.13 -80.48
C SER A 175 -11.79 41.18 -81.48
#